data_AF-A0A258ZFG0-F1
#
_entry.id   AF-A0A258ZFG0-F1
#
_cell.length_a   1.000
_cell.length_b   1.000
_cell.length_c   1.000
_cell.angle_alpha   90.00
_cell.angle_beta   90.00
_cell.angle_gamma   90.00
#
_symmetry.space_group_name_H-M   'P 1'
#
loop_
_entity.id
_entity.type
_entity.pdbx_description
1 polymer ?
#
loop_
_entity_poly.entity_id
_entity_poly.type
_entity_poly.pdbx_seq_one_letter_code
_entity_poly.pdbx_strand_id
1 'polypeptide(L)'
;MVASSTAANIPPRKHPPETAVSDFLVTLNALLKDNQYTALSDAFVAFAKTHPGLDFFIEEAIPARVADHVLSKSGAASAFTTFTLQNPNWAVDLQRSALDPQAFTQNINDIEAKVAALVAAAKAPKSPA
;
A
#
# COMPACT_ATOMS: atom_id res chain seq x y z
N MET A 1 -42.88 -31.70 28.96
CA MET A 1 -41.53 -31.28 29.38
C MET A 1 -40.81 -30.74 28.15
N VAL A 2 -40.71 -29.41 28.03
CA VAL A 2 -40.04 -28.74 26.91
C VAL A 2 -38.69 -28.27 27.44
N ALA A 3 -37.60 -28.81 26.93
CA ALA A 3 -36.26 -28.37 27.31
C ALA A 3 -35.97 -27.06 26.57
N SER A 4 -36.04 -25.95 27.31
CA SER A 4 -35.54 -24.65 26.86
C SER A 4 -34.03 -24.74 26.64
N SER A 5 -33.61 -24.67 25.38
CA SER A 5 -32.21 -24.52 25.01
C SER A 5 -31.76 -23.10 25.34
N THR A 6 -31.00 -22.95 26.43
CA THR A 6 -30.30 -21.70 26.76
C THR A 6 -29.34 -21.35 25.63
N ALA A 7 -29.67 -20.32 24.84
CA ALA A 7 -28.72 -19.73 23.91
C ALA A 7 -27.54 -19.16 24.71
N ALA A 8 -26.37 -19.75 24.53
CA ALA A 8 -25.14 -19.24 25.13
C ALA A 8 -24.90 -17.82 24.63
N ASN A 9 -24.78 -16.87 25.55
CA ASN A 9 -24.29 -15.53 25.29
C ASN A 9 -22.79 -15.64 24.95
N ILE A 10 -22.47 -15.84 23.68
CA ILE A 10 -21.10 -15.89 23.18
C ILE A 10 -20.61 -14.44 23.10
N PRO A 11 -19.58 -14.03 23.88
CA PRO A 11 -19.01 -12.70 23.76
C PRO A 11 -18.44 -12.50 22.35
N PRO A 12 -18.44 -11.27 21.80
CA PRO A 12 -17.87 -11.00 20.49
C PRO A 12 -16.41 -11.47 20.48
N ARG A 13 -16.08 -12.39 19.56
CA ARG A 13 -14.70 -12.87 19.41
C ARG A 13 -13.85 -11.67 19.02
N LYS A 14 -12.85 -11.32 19.83
CA LYS A 14 -11.72 -10.52 19.35
C LYS A 14 -11.14 -11.27 18.15
N HIS A 15 -11.16 -10.67 16.97
CA HIS A 15 -10.48 -11.22 15.80
C HIS A 15 -9.01 -11.47 16.16
N PRO A 16 -8.43 -12.64 15.82
CA PRO A 16 -7.01 -12.85 15.99
C PRO A 16 -6.21 -11.72 15.31
N PRO A 17 -5.17 -11.17 15.93
CA PRO A 17 -4.40 -10.05 15.37
C PRO A 17 -3.86 -10.33 13.96
N GLU A 18 -3.53 -11.59 13.66
CA GLU A 18 -3.10 -12.04 12.33
C GLU A 18 -4.17 -11.86 11.25
N THR A 19 -5.45 -12.04 11.58
CA THR A 19 -6.56 -11.84 10.63
C THR A 19 -6.76 -10.36 10.30
N ALA A 20 -6.61 -9.47 11.27
CA ALA A 20 -6.76 -8.03 11.05
C ALA A 20 -5.70 -7.47 10.09
N VAL A 21 -4.43 -7.89 10.25
CA VAL A 21 -3.34 -7.50 9.35
C VAL A 21 -3.59 -8.04 7.94
N SER A 22 -3.91 -9.33 7.82
CA SER A 22 -4.19 -9.96 6.52
C SER A 22 -5.35 -9.27 5.79
N ASP A 23 -6.46 -9.01 6.49
CA ASP A 23 -7.64 -8.35 5.93
C ASP A 23 -7.32 -6.91 5.48
N PHE A 24 -6.50 -6.20 6.25
CA PHE A 24 -6.05 -4.87 5.87
C PHE A 24 -5.16 -4.89 4.63
N LEU A 25 -4.26 -5.86 4.50
CA LEU A 25 -3.42 -6.01 3.30
C LEU A 25 -4.26 -6.29 2.03
N VAL A 26 -5.39 -6.98 2.15
CA VAL A 26 -6.34 -7.14 1.04
C VAL A 26 -6.95 -5.79 0.66
N THR A 27 -7.40 -5.02 1.65
CA THR A 27 -7.94 -3.66 1.44
C THR A 27 -6.90 -2.73 0.78
N LEU A 28 -5.67 -2.75 1.28
CA LEU A 28 -4.56 -1.95 0.75
C LEU A 28 -4.34 -2.24 -0.75
N ASN A 29 -4.28 -3.52 -1.14
CA ASN A 29 -4.10 -3.91 -2.54
C ASN A 29 -5.26 -3.45 -3.43
N ALA A 30 -6.50 -3.55 -2.95
CA ALA A 30 -7.67 -3.10 -3.69
C ALA A 30 -7.62 -1.58 -3.94
N LEU A 31 -7.35 -0.80 -2.89
CA LEU A 31 -7.27 0.65 -2.98
C LEU A 31 -6.11 1.13 -3.86
N LEU A 32 -4.95 0.47 -3.83
CA LEU A 32 -3.85 0.76 -4.76
C LEU A 32 -4.26 0.52 -6.20
N LYS A 33 -4.83 -0.65 -6.49
CA LYS A 33 -5.25 -1.04 -7.84
C LYS A 33 -6.24 -0.04 -8.44
N ASP A 34 -7.13 0.50 -7.61
CA ASP A 34 -8.13 1.48 -8.01
C ASP A 34 -7.61 2.93 -7.96
N ASN A 35 -6.31 3.13 -7.70
CA ASN A 35 -5.63 4.43 -7.53
C ASN A 35 -6.26 5.32 -6.44
N GLN A 36 -6.84 4.72 -5.41
CA GLN A 36 -7.50 5.40 -4.29
C GLN A 36 -6.51 5.67 -3.14
N TYR A 37 -5.44 6.43 -3.41
CA TYR A 37 -4.33 6.60 -2.46
C TYR A 37 -4.71 7.35 -1.18
N THR A 38 -5.57 8.37 -1.28
CA THR A 38 -6.09 9.11 -0.12
C THR A 38 -6.92 8.18 0.77
N ALA A 39 -7.82 7.39 0.17
CA ALA A 39 -8.65 6.42 0.90
C ALA A 39 -7.80 5.31 1.55
N LEU A 40 -6.69 4.91 0.92
CA LEU A 40 -5.74 3.97 1.50
C LEU A 40 -5.10 4.54 2.77
N SER A 41 -4.57 5.76 2.70
CA SER A 41 -3.98 6.40 3.88
C SER A 41 -5.02 6.64 4.98
N ASP A 42 -6.22 7.09 4.65
CA ASP A 42 -7.32 7.22 5.62
C ASP A 42 -7.67 5.88 6.30
N ALA A 43 -7.76 4.81 5.51
CA ALA A 43 -7.98 3.46 6.04
C ALA A 43 -6.83 3.02 6.94
N PHE A 44 -5.59 3.37 6.60
CA PHE A 44 -4.42 3.02 7.41
C PHE A 44 -4.38 3.81 8.72
N VAL A 45 -4.70 5.11 8.70
CA VAL A 45 -4.88 5.92 9.91
C VAL A 45 -5.96 5.33 10.82
N ALA A 46 -7.08 4.85 10.25
CA ALA A 46 -8.13 4.18 11.02
C ALA A 46 -7.66 2.82 11.58
N PHE A 47 -6.90 2.05 10.80
CA PHE A 47 -6.32 0.78 11.24
C PHE A 47 -5.36 0.97 12.41
N ALA A 48 -4.40 1.88 12.31
CA ALA A 48 -3.42 2.18 13.35
C ALA A 48 -4.09 2.61 14.67
N LYS A 49 -5.18 3.38 14.59
CA LYS A 49 -5.98 3.78 15.77
C LYS A 49 -6.72 2.61 16.41
N THR A 50 -7.23 1.66 15.61
CA THR A 50 -8.06 0.55 16.09
C THR A 50 -7.24 -0.68 16.49
N HIS A 51 -6.00 -0.79 15.99
CA HIS A 51 -5.09 -1.92 16.20
C HIS A 51 -3.68 -1.43 16.59
N PRO A 52 -3.53 -0.77 17.76
CA PRO A 52 -2.24 -0.23 18.18
C PRO A 52 -1.19 -1.34 18.29
N GLY A 53 -0.01 -1.12 17.68
CA GLY A 53 1.10 -2.08 17.65
C GLY A 53 1.05 -3.09 16.50
N LEU A 54 0.01 -3.06 15.66
CA LEU A 54 -0.05 -3.84 14.42
C LEU A 54 0.25 -3.00 13.16
N ASP A 55 0.30 -1.68 13.31
CA ASP A 55 0.58 -0.69 12.27
C ASP A 55 1.94 -0.93 11.60
N PHE A 56 2.98 -1.28 12.38
CA PHE A 56 4.30 -1.63 11.86
C PHE A 56 4.25 -2.69 10.74
N PHE A 57 3.43 -3.74 10.86
CA PHE A 57 3.32 -4.77 9.81
C PHE A 57 2.76 -4.22 8.51
N ILE A 58 1.88 -3.21 8.60
CA ILE A 58 1.32 -2.54 7.44
C ILE A 58 2.35 -1.57 6.86
N GLU A 59 3.03 -0.78 7.68
CA GLU A 59 4.08 0.16 7.25
C GLU A 59 5.19 -0.56 6.48
N GLU A 60 5.67 -1.70 6.97
CA GLU A 60 6.69 -2.51 6.30
C GLU A 60 6.21 -3.11 4.97
N ALA A 61 4.91 -3.36 4.83
CA ALA A 61 4.35 -3.90 3.61
C ALA A 61 4.15 -2.83 2.51
N ILE A 62 3.92 -1.57 2.87
CA ILE A 62 3.56 -0.48 1.94
C ILE A 62 4.54 -0.37 0.75
N PRO A 63 5.87 -0.31 0.94
CA PRO A 63 6.80 -0.16 -0.18
C PRO A 63 6.68 -1.32 -1.18
N ALA A 64 6.61 -2.55 -0.71
CA ALA A 64 6.47 -3.72 -1.58
C ALA A 64 5.17 -3.65 -2.39
N ARG A 65 4.04 -3.28 -1.75
CA ARG A 65 2.75 -3.17 -2.43
C ARG A 65 2.70 -2.05 -3.46
N VAL A 66 3.30 -0.89 -3.15
CA VAL A 66 3.39 0.22 -4.11
C VAL A 66 4.34 -0.13 -5.27
N ALA A 67 5.44 -0.83 -5.02
CA ALA A 67 6.32 -1.33 -6.08
C ALA A 67 5.57 -2.28 -7.02
N ASP A 68 4.84 -3.25 -6.48
CA ASP A 68 4.01 -4.18 -7.26
C ASP A 68 2.97 -3.43 -8.11
N HIS A 69 2.29 -2.45 -7.52
CA HIS A 69 1.33 -1.58 -8.23
C HIS A 69 1.99 -0.84 -9.40
N VAL A 70 3.09 -0.13 -9.15
CA VAL A 70 3.81 0.65 -10.17
C VAL A 70 4.38 -0.24 -11.28
N LEU A 71 4.91 -1.41 -10.93
CA LEU A 71 5.39 -2.40 -11.88
C LEU A 71 4.25 -2.95 -12.74
N SER A 72 3.10 -3.28 -12.13
CA SER A 72 1.93 -3.78 -12.85
C SER A 72 1.37 -2.75 -13.84
N LYS A 73 1.40 -1.45 -13.48
CA LYS A 73 0.92 -0.34 -14.30
C LYS A 73 1.86 0.02 -15.44
N SER A 74 3.18 -0.04 -15.19
CA SER A 74 4.19 0.37 -16.16
C SER A 74 4.63 -0.74 -17.11
N GLY A 75 4.61 -2.01 -16.65
CA GLY A 75 5.17 -3.16 -17.37
C GLY A 75 6.69 -3.07 -17.60
N ALA A 76 7.38 -2.15 -16.93
CA ALA A 76 8.76 -1.77 -17.26
C ALA A 76 9.68 -1.88 -16.04
N ALA A 77 10.07 -3.11 -15.71
CA ALA A 77 10.95 -3.40 -14.57
C ALA A 77 12.26 -2.60 -14.61
N SER A 78 12.86 -2.43 -15.79
CA SER A 78 14.11 -1.65 -15.93
C SER A 78 13.94 -0.17 -15.60
N ALA A 79 12.79 0.43 -15.92
CA ALA A 79 12.48 1.81 -15.57
C ALA A 79 12.29 1.95 -14.06
N PHE A 80 11.58 1.01 -13.42
CA PHE A 80 11.43 0.98 -11.96
C PHE A 80 12.78 0.77 -11.25
N THR A 81 13.64 -0.13 -11.72
CA THR A 81 15.00 -0.30 -11.18
C THR A 81 15.81 0.98 -11.28
N THR A 82 15.75 1.67 -12.42
CA THR A 82 16.45 2.95 -12.61
C THR A 82 15.91 4.01 -11.64
N PHE A 83 14.59 4.08 -11.47
CA PHE A 83 13.96 4.94 -10.47
C PHE A 83 14.48 4.64 -9.06
N THR A 84 14.52 3.38 -8.64
CA THR A 84 15.02 2.99 -7.31
C THR A 84 16.48 3.39 -7.11
N LEU A 85 17.33 3.19 -8.11
CA LEU A 85 18.75 3.60 -8.04
C LEU A 85 18.91 5.12 -7.93
N GLN A 86 18.04 5.89 -8.58
CA GLN A 86 18.06 7.35 -8.53
C GLN A 86 17.40 7.93 -7.27
N ASN A 87 16.55 7.15 -6.59
CA ASN A 87 15.76 7.60 -5.44
C ASN A 87 15.90 6.60 -4.29
N PRO A 88 17.11 6.36 -3.74
CA PRO A 88 17.36 5.24 -2.81
C PRO A 88 16.51 5.27 -1.52
N ASN A 89 15.99 6.43 -1.13
CA ASN A 89 15.16 6.60 0.07
C ASN A 89 13.65 6.50 -0.20
N TRP A 90 13.20 6.24 -1.44
CA TRP A 90 11.79 6.30 -1.82
C TRP A 90 10.87 5.47 -0.90
N ALA A 91 11.33 4.29 -0.48
CA ALA A 91 10.57 3.40 0.39
C ALA A 91 10.38 4.00 1.79
N VAL A 92 11.43 4.59 2.36
CA VAL A 92 11.40 5.24 3.67
C VAL A 92 10.53 6.49 3.63
N ASP A 93 10.64 7.29 2.57
CA ASP A 93 9.84 8.50 2.39
C ASP A 93 8.36 8.17 2.25
N LEU A 94 8.04 7.07 1.55
CA LEU A 94 6.67 6.55 1.43
C LEU A 94 6.12 6.02 2.76
N GLN A 95 6.92 5.31 3.55
CA GLN A 95 6.52 4.86 4.88
C GLN A 95 6.24 6.03 5.81
N ARG A 96 7.12 7.05 5.83
CA ARG A 96 6.96 8.26 6.66
C ARG A 96 5.70 9.04 6.32
N SER A 97 5.26 9.01 5.07
CA SER A 97 4.04 9.68 4.65
C SER A 97 2.79 8.83 4.80
N ALA A 98 2.87 7.55 5.16
CA ALA A 98 1.74 6.61 5.12
C ALA A 98 0.52 7.05 5.95
N LEU A 99 0.73 7.78 7.04
CA LEU A 99 -0.32 8.31 7.94
C LEU A 99 -0.74 9.75 7.61
N ASP A 100 -0.15 10.37 6.59
CA ASP A 100 -0.55 11.67 6.05
C ASP A 100 -1.16 11.47 4.65
N PRO A 101 -2.48 11.53 4.49
CA PRO A 101 -3.13 11.22 3.22
C PRO A 101 -2.67 12.09 2.05
N GLN A 102 -2.34 13.36 2.31
CA GLN A 102 -1.89 14.27 1.27
C GLN A 102 -0.46 13.92 0.86
N ALA A 103 0.45 13.77 1.82
CA ALA A 103 1.84 13.45 1.54
C ALA A 103 1.99 12.04 0.94
N PHE A 104 1.18 11.07 1.38
CA PHE A 104 1.14 9.72 0.83
C PHE A 104 0.73 9.71 -0.63
N THR A 105 -0.39 10.38 -0.93
CA THR A 105 -0.91 10.51 -2.30
C THR A 105 0.11 11.18 -3.20
N GLN A 106 0.74 12.26 -2.74
CA GLN A 106 1.77 12.96 -3.50
C GLN A 106 2.98 12.06 -3.78
N ASN A 107 3.47 11.33 -2.78
CA ASN A 107 4.62 10.43 -2.95
C ASN A 107 4.34 9.34 -3.98
N ILE A 108 3.16 8.69 -3.95
CA ILE A 108 2.82 7.66 -4.96
C ILE A 108 2.73 8.28 -6.35
N ASN A 109 2.06 9.42 -6.49
CA ASN A 109 1.96 10.11 -7.78
C ASN A 109 3.34 10.47 -8.35
N ASP A 110 4.26 10.94 -7.50
CA ASP A 110 5.63 11.29 -7.92
C ASP A 110 6.43 10.05 -8.34
N ILE A 111 6.28 8.92 -7.64
CA ILE A 111 6.87 7.63 -8.04
C ILE A 111 6.34 7.23 -9.42
N GLU A 112 5.03 7.23 -9.60
CA GLU A 112 4.39 6.86 -10.87
C GLU A 112 4.84 7.76 -12.02
N ALA A 113 4.86 9.08 -11.81
CA ALA A 113 5.27 10.05 -12.81
C ALA A 113 6.75 9.88 -13.22
N LYS A 114 7.65 9.69 -12.24
CA LYS A 114 9.08 9.46 -12.51
C LYS A 114 9.31 8.16 -13.28
N VAL A 115 8.61 7.09 -12.90
CA VAL A 115 8.71 5.80 -13.62
C VAL A 115 8.16 5.94 -15.04
N ALA A 116 7.01 6.59 -15.23
CA ALA A 116 6.45 6.84 -16.55
C ALA A 116 7.40 7.67 -17.44
N ALA A 117 8.07 8.68 -16.87
CA ALA A 117 9.08 9.47 -17.58
C ALA A 117 10.29 8.61 -18.02
N LEU A 118 10.77 7.71 -17.18
CA LEU A 118 11.83 6.77 -17.52
C LEU A 118 11.41 5.78 -18.61
N VAL A 119 10.16 5.31 -18.58
CA VAL A 119 9.58 4.48 -19.65
C VAL A 119 9.55 5.25 -20.97
N ALA A 120 9.14 6.52 -20.96
CA ALA A 120 9.11 7.35 -22.16
C ALA A 120 10.52 7.60 -22.71
N ALA A 121 11.49 7.91 -21.83
CA ALA A 121 12.88 8.13 -22.21
C ALA A 121 13.53 6.87 -22.82
N ALA A 122 13.21 5.68 -22.32
CA ALA A 122 13.72 4.42 -22.86
C ALA A 122 13.17 4.09 -24.26
N LYS A 123 12.00 4.62 -24.62
CA LYS A 123 11.38 4.43 -25.95
C LYS A 123 11.83 5.46 -26.99
N ALA A 124 12.43 6.58 -26.55
CA ALA A 124 12.90 7.60 -27.48
C ALA A 124 14.07 7.06 -28.32
N PRO A 125 14.10 7.31 -29.64
CA PRO A 125 15.22 6.90 -30.48
C PRO A 125 16.50 7.58 -29.99
N LYS A 126 17.56 6.79 -29.78
CA LYS A 126 18.89 7.34 -29.55
C LYS A 126 19.33 8.00 -30.86
N SER A 127 19.42 9.33 -30.89
CA SER A 127 20.07 10.02 -32.02
C SER A 127 21.46 9.42 -32.22
N PRO A 128 21.84 9.02 -33.45
CA PRO A 128 23.22 8.69 -33.74
C PRO A 128 24.06 9.94 -33.52
N ALA A 129 25.11 9.80 -32.71
CA ALA A 129 26.16 10.79 -32.53
C ALA A 129 27.01 10.93 -33.81
#